data_AF-A0A519QUC6-F1
#
_entry.id   AF-A0A519QUC6-F1
#
_cell.length_a   1.000
_cell.length_b   1.000
_cell.length_c   1.000
_cell.angle_alpha   90.00
_cell.angle_beta   90.00
_cell.angle_gamma   90.00
#
_symmetry.space_group_name_H-M   'P 1'
#
loop_
_entity.id
_entity.type
_entity.pdbx_description
1 polymer ?
#
loop_
_entity_poly.entity_id
_entity_poly.type
_entity_poly.pdbx_seq_one_letter_code
_entity_poly.pdbx_strand_id
1 'polypeptide(L)'
;VFTSEWDKEAKRTYKANFGERPFGDITKEETKAFIPDGFDLLCAGFPCQAFSIAGKRGGFEDTRGTLFFDVAEIIKRKQPKAIFLENVKGLRNHNGGKTLATILNVLRNDLGYFVPEPQIINAKDFGVPQNRERIYIVGFHPSTNITEFHYPKPSNKKAIFADIKEKEVPATKYFLSTQYVQTLVNHKARHEGKGNGFGYAIIPDDGISNAIVVGGMGRERNLVLDHRITDFTPTTHIKGTVNREGIRKMTPREWARLQGFPDNYLIPVADASAYKQFGNSVAVPAIQATANEILKLIVAIIK
;
A
#
# COMPACT_ATOMS: atom_id res chain seq x y z
N VAL A 1 1.68 -15.30 -13.58
CA VAL A 1 2.61 -15.51 -14.73
C VAL A 1 3.97 -14.84 -14.54
N PHE A 2 4.07 -13.67 -13.91
CA PHE A 2 5.36 -13.03 -13.57
C PHE A 2 5.21 -12.13 -12.35
N THR A 3 6.24 -12.08 -11.49
CA THR A 3 6.33 -11.13 -10.37
C THR A 3 7.75 -10.60 -10.18
N SER A 4 7.88 -9.31 -9.85
CA SER A 4 9.17 -8.67 -9.57
C SER A 4 9.13 -7.90 -8.25
N GLU A 5 10.10 -8.17 -7.39
CA GLU A 5 10.29 -7.55 -6.07
C GLU A 5 11.75 -7.76 -5.71
N TRP A 6 12.49 -6.72 -5.32
CA TRP A 6 13.92 -6.81 -5.01
C TRP A 6 14.22 -7.04 -3.52
N ASP A 7 13.30 -6.68 -2.62
CA ASP A 7 13.48 -6.76 -1.18
C ASP A 7 13.46 -8.23 -0.73
N LYS A 8 14.55 -8.64 -0.07
CA LYS A 8 14.78 -10.03 0.34
C LYS A 8 13.66 -10.56 1.24
N GLU A 9 13.15 -9.73 2.16
CA GLU A 9 12.13 -10.14 3.10
C GLU A 9 10.77 -10.20 2.42
N ALA A 10 10.47 -9.28 1.49
CA ALA A 10 9.26 -9.34 0.68
C ALA A 10 9.25 -10.59 -0.22
N LYS A 11 10.38 -10.94 -0.86
CA LYS A 11 10.52 -12.21 -1.60
C LYS A 11 10.24 -13.43 -0.72
N ARG A 12 10.68 -13.42 0.54
CA ARG A 12 10.43 -14.51 1.49
C ARG A 12 8.94 -14.64 1.82
N THR A 13 8.26 -13.53 2.11
CA THR A 13 6.82 -13.51 2.36
C THR A 13 6.02 -13.95 1.13
N TYR A 14 6.41 -13.49 -0.07
CA TYR A 14 5.75 -13.88 -1.31
C TYR A 14 5.87 -15.39 -1.55
N LYS A 15 7.08 -15.95 -1.43
CA LYS A 15 7.31 -17.40 -1.57
C LYS A 15 6.51 -18.24 -0.59
N ALA A 16 6.39 -17.79 0.66
CA ALA A 16 5.63 -18.52 1.67
C ALA A 16 4.14 -18.62 1.32
N ASN A 17 3.57 -17.59 0.69
CA ASN A 17 2.14 -17.53 0.39
C ASN A 17 1.76 -18.05 -1.00
N PHE A 18 2.66 -17.94 -1.97
CA PHE A 18 2.37 -18.23 -3.38
C PHE A 18 3.26 -19.32 -3.99
N GLY A 19 4.23 -19.86 -3.24
CA GLY A 19 5.18 -20.88 -3.72
C GLY A 19 6.26 -20.37 -4.67
N GLU A 20 6.08 -19.17 -5.24
CA GLU A 20 6.97 -18.56 -6.22
C GLU A 20 7.91 -17.53 -5.58
N ARG A 21 9.13 -17.40 -6.11
CA ARG A 21 10.07 -16.35 -5.69
C ARG A 21 10.13 -15.27 -6.77
N PRO A 22 9.80 -14.00 -6.46
CA PRO A 22 9.88 -12.91 -7.43
C PRO A 22 11.30 -12.73 -8.01
N PHE A 23 11.38 -12.33 -9.28
CA PHE A 23 12.63 -12.27 -10.04
C PHE A 23 13.65 -11.30 -9.43
N GLY A 24 13.30 -10.03 -9.21
CA GLY A 24 14.19 -9.11 -8.51
C GLY A 24 14.04 -7.65 -8.90
N ASP A 25 15.19 -7.01 -9.12
CA ASP A 25 15.29 -5.62 -9.54
C ASP A 25 14.77 -5.47 -10.98
N ILE A 26 13.61 -4.83 -11.11
CA ILE A 26 12.90 -4.68 -12.39
C ILE A 26 13.63 -3.73 -13.35
N THR A 27 14.60 -2.94 -12.87
CA THR A 27 15.36 -2.00 -13.71
C THR A 27 16.35 -2.70 -14.65
N LYS A 28 16.65 -3.98 -14.38
CA LYS A 28 17.65 -4.74 -15.13
C LYS A 28 17.03 -5.54 -16.28
N GLU A 29 17.71 -5.55 -17.42
CA GLU A 29 17.31 -6.37 -18.58
C GLU A 29 17.26 -7.87 -18.27
N GLU A 30 18.18 -8.37 -17.43
CA GLU A 30 18.18 -9.77 -16.98
C GLU A 30 16.87 -10.16 -16.28
N THR A 31 16.23 -9.21 -15.58
CA THR A 31 14.91 -9.41 -14.96
C THR A 31 13.80 -9.28 -16.00
N LYS A 32 13.84 -8.23 -16.84
CA LYS A 32 12.82 -7.93 -17.86
C LYS A 32 12.72 -9.04 -18.91
N ALA A 33 13.82 -9.75 -19.19
CA ALA A 33 13.86 -10.87 -20.13
C ALA A 33 12.94 -12.05 -19.75
N PHE A 34 12.62 -12.20 -18.46
CA PHE A 34 11.70 -13.25 -17.98
C PHE A 34 10.22 -12.85 -18.03
N ILE A 35 9.91 -11.61 -18.41
CA ILE A 35 8.51 -11.19 -18.54
C ILE A 35 7.88 -11.93 -19.73
N PRO A 36 6.85 -12.76 -19.51
CA PRO A 36 6.21 -13.50 -20.59
C PRO A 36 5.56 -12.55 -21.60
N ASP A 37 5.41 -13.00 -22.83
CA ASP A 37 4.58 -12.31 -23.82
C ASP A 37 3.10 -12.66 -23.63
N GLY A 38 2.21 -11.83 -24.19
CA GLY A 38 0.79 -12.13 -24.27
C GLY A 38 0.01 -12.12 -22.94
N PHE A 39 0.55 -11.51 -21.88
CA PHE A 39 -0.23 -11.30 -20.66
C PHE A 39 -1.23 -10.14 -20.83
N ASP A 40 -2.41 -10.27 -20.22
CA ASP A 40 -3.50 -9.32 -20.45
C ASP A 40 -3.44 -8.07 -19.57
N LEU A 41 -2.91 -8.19 -18.34
CA LEU A 41 -2.97 -7.13 -17.33
C LEU A 41 -1.61 -6.89 -16.68
N LEU A 42 -1.12 -5.66 -16.75
CA LEU A 42 0.01 -5.19 -15.95
C LEU A 42 -0.48 -4.54 -14.66
N CYS A 43 0.03 -4.96 -13.51
CA CYS A 43 -0.19 -4.29 -12.23
C CYS A 43 1.11 -3.73 -11.66
N ALA A 44 1.11 -2.48 -11.19
CA ALA A 44 2.28 -1.90 -10.53
C ALA A 44 1.91 -0.84 -9.48
N GLY A 45 2.37 -1.06 -8.24
CA GLY A 45 2.46 -0.01 -7.20
C GLY A 45 3.90 0.48 -7.14
N PHE A 46 4.21 1.59 -7.82
CA PHE A 46 5.58 2.09 -7.94
C PHE A 46 5.89 3.17 -6.90
N PRO A 47 7.14 3.27 -6.41
CA PRO A 47 7.53 4.32 -5.47
C PRO A 47 7.32 5.74 -6.01
N CYS A 48 6.72 6.62 -5.19
CA CYS A 48 6.41 8.02 -5.53
C CYS A 48 7.66 8.95 -5.54
N GLN A 49 8.80 8.50 -5.01
CA GLN A 49 9.85 9.39 -4.48
C GLN A 49 10.77 10.07 -5.53
N ALA A 50 10.67 9.74 -6.82
CA ALA A 50 11.74 10.07 -7.79
C ALA A 50 11.38 11.08 -8.90
N PHE A 51 10.16 11.62 -8.95
CA PHE A 51 9.72 12.45 -10.09
C PHE A 51 10.24 13.90 -10.10
N SER A 52 11.07 14.31 -9.14
CA SER A 52 11.55 15.71 -9.02
C SER A 52 12.57 16.12 -10.09
N ILE A 53 13.15 15.18 -10.85
CA ILE A 53 14.32 15.45 -11.72
C ILE A 53 14.00 15.44 -13.23
N ALA A 54 12.92 14.79 -13.68
CA ALA A 54 12.67 14.50 -15.11
C ALA A 54 12.14 15.70 -15.95
N GLY A 55 12.21 16.93 -15.42
CA GLY A 55 11.51 18.10 -15.94
C GLY A 55 12.28 19.00 -16.90
N LYS A 56 13.48 18.62 -17.36
CA LYS A 56 14.28 19.47 -18.26
C LYS A 56 14.78 18.70 -19.50
N ARG A 57 13.84 18.55 -20.47
CA ARG A 57 14.07 18.34 -21.92
C ARG A 57 14.15 16.90 -22.44
N GLY A 58 12.99 16.28 -22.66
CA GLY A 58 12.75 15.52 -23.91
C GLY A 58 12.36 14.06 -23.75
N GLY A 59 11.09 13.76 -24.04
CA GLY A 59 10.62 12.42 -24.43
C GLY A 59 10.99 11.26 -23.50
N PHE A 60 10.84 10.06 -24.03
CA PHE A 60 11.08 8.78 -23.34
C PHE A 60 12.56 8.58 -22.97
N GLU A 61 13.49 9.27 -23.63
CA GLU A 61 14.94 9.03 -23.51
C GLU A 61 15.61 9.83 -22.37
N ASP A 62 15.02 10.95 -21.92
CA ASP A 62 15.64 11.87 -20.96
C ASP A 62 15.25 11.61 -19.48
N THR A 63 14.45 10.58 -19.22
CA THR A 63 13.80 10.38 -17.92
C THR A 63 14.31 9.16 -17.14
N ARG A 64 15.57 8.81 -17.40
CA ARG A 64 16.30 7.74 -16.71
C ARG A 64 16.39 8.03 -15.21
N GLY A 65 15.75 7.19 -14.39
CA GLY A 65 15.92 7.21 -12.92
C GLY A 65 14.67 7.01 -12.08
N THR A 66 13.49 6.85 -12.67
CA THR A 66 12.26 6.54 -11.90
C THR A 66 11.62 5.23 -12.36
N LEU A 67 11.16 4.42 -11.41
CA LEU A 67 10.53 3.11 -11.65
C LEU A 67 9.27 3.18 -12.53
N PHE A 68 8.66 4.35 -12.69
CA PHE A 68 7.55 4.51 -13.65
C PHE A 68 8.02 4.34 -15.09
N PHE A 69 9.23 4.79 -15.44
CA PHE A 69 9.73 4.62 -16.82
C PHE A 69 10.06 3.17 -17.12
N ASP A 70 10.53 2.39 -16.15
CA ASP A 70 10.64 0.93 -16.30
C ASP A 70 9.28 0.28 -16.54
N VAL A 71 8.23 0.73 -15.84
CA VAL A 71 6.85 0.28 -16.10
C VAL A 71 6.39 0.67 -17.50
N ALA A 72 6.59 1.93 -17.91
CA ALA A 72 6.22 2.42 -19.24
C ALA A 72 6.96 1.66 -20.35
N GLU A 73 8.24 1.34 -20.15
CA GLU A 73 9.05 0.55 -21.06
C GLU A 73 8.52 -0.88 -21.20
N ILE A 74 8.13 -1.52 -20.10
CA ILE A 74 7.49 -2.84 -20.13
C ILE A 74 6.15 -2.77 -20.88
N ILE A 75 5.32 -1.75 -20.63
CA ILE A 75 4.07 -1.54 -21.36
C ILE A 75 4.35 -1.40 -22.87
N LYS A 76 5.37 -0.61 -23.23
CA LYS A 76 5.78 -0.41 -24.63
C LYS A 76 6.19 -1.72 -25.30
N ARG A 77 6.97 -2.56 -24.62
CA ARG A 77 7.50 -3.83 -25.14
C ARG A 77 6.42 -4.91 -25.23
N LYS A 78 5.54 -4.99 -24.24
CA LYS A 78 4.65 -6.14 -24.03
C LYS A 78 3.19 -5.88 -24.40
N GLN A 79 2.80 -4.61 -24.54
CA GLN A 79 1.48 -4.16 -24.97
C GLN A 79 0.30 -4.92 -24.32
N PRO A 80 0.22 -4.97 -22.98
CA PRO A 80 -0.87 -5.66 -22.29
C PRO A 80 -2.23 -5.01 -22.60
N LYS A 81 -3.30 -5.82 -22.64
CA LYS A 81 -4.65 -5.31 -22.92
C LYS A 81 -5.10 -4.24 -21.93
N ALA A 82 -4.67 -4.34 -20.68
CA ALA A 82 -4.95 -3.36 -19.63
C ALA A 82 -3.74 -3.12 -18.72
N ILE A 83 -3.74 -1.95 -18.08
CA ILE A 83 -2.80 -1.57 -17.04
C ILE A 83 -3.57 -1.10 -15.81
N PHE A 84 -3.06 -1.44 -14.63
CA PHE A 84 -3.59 -0.97 -13.35
C PHE A 84 -2.43 -0.54 -12.44
N LEU A 85 -2.30 0.77 -12.29
CA LEU A 85 -1.25 1.39 -11.50
C LEU A 85 -1.83 2.02 -10.22
N GLU A 86 -1.07 1.95 -9.13
CA GLU A 86 -1.43 2.52 -7.84
C GLU A 86 -0.34 3.46 -7.34
N ASN A 87 -0.76 4.55 -6.69
CA ASN A 87 0.15 5.43 -5.98
C ASN A 87 -0.51 6.17 -4.80
N VAL A 88 0.29 6.92 -4.03
CA VAL A 88 -0.22 7.76 -2.94
C VAL A 88 -1.09 8.92 -3.47
N LYS A 89 -2.11 9.33 -2.70
CA LYS A 89 -2.99 10.46 -3.08
C LYS A 89 -2.24 11.75 -3.42
N GLY A 90 -1.07 11.94 -2.81
CA GLY A 90 -0.22 13.12 -3.00
C GLY A 90 0.28 13.29 -4.43
N LEU A 91 0.33 12.22 -5.23
CA LEU A 91 0.73 12.27 -6.64
C LEU A 91 -0.10 13.29 -7.44
N ARG A 92 -1.39 13.43 -7.12
CA ARG A 92 -2.32 14.36 -7.79
C ARG A 92 -1.84 15.81 -7.76
N ASN A 93 -1.22 16.22 -6.66
CA ASN A 93 -0.75 17.60 -6.44
C ASN A 93 0.77 17.71 -6.47
N HIS A 94 1.49 16.61 -6.69
CA HIS A 94 2.94 16.58 -6.67
C HIS A 94 3.52 17.49 -7.76
N ASN A 95 4.47 18.35 -7.38
CA ASN A 95 5.05 19.36 -8.27
C ASN A 95 3.98 20.22 -8.99
N GLY A 96 2.92 20.61 -8.28
CA GLY A 96 1.80 21.37 -8.84
C GLY A 96 0.98 20.59 -9.87
N GLY A 97 0.93 19.25 -9.76
CA GLY A 97 0.22 18.36 -10.68
C GLY A 97 1.02 17.94 -11.91
N LYS A 98 2.22 18.51 -12.13
CA LYS A 98 3.06 18.20 -13.29
C LYS A 98 3.43 16.72 -13.39
N THR A 99 3.68 16.06 -12.26
CA THR A 99 4.08 14.65 -12.25
C THR A 99 2.97 13.73 -12.78
N LEU A 100 1.73 13.90 -12.30
CA LEU A 100 0.60 13.13 -12.81
C LEU A 100 0.35 13.45 -14.28
N ALA A 101 0.46 14.72 -14.68
CA ALA A 101 0.32 15.12 -16.08
C ALA A 101 1.35 14.43 -16.99
N THR A 102 2.62 14.34 -16.56
CA THR A 102 3.67 13.59 -17.29
C THR A 102 3.33 12.10 -17.41
N ILE A 103 2.90 11.46 -16.32
CA ILE A 103 2.48 10.05 -16.34
C ILE A 103 1.34 9.85 -17.35
N LEU A 104 0.30 10.69 -17.29
CA LEU A 104 -0.84 10.59 -18.19
C LEU A 104 -0.46 10.88 -19.64
N ASN A 105 0.44 11.83 -19.90
CA ASN A 105 0.97 12.08 -21.25
C ASN A 105 1.67 10.84 -21.81
N VAL A 106 2.56 10.21 -21.02
CA VAL A 106 3.27 8.99 -21.46
C VAL A 106 2.26 7.88 -21.78
N LEU A 107 1.31 7.63 -20.88
CA LEU A 107 0.35 6.54 -21.10
C LEU A 107 -0.60 6.82 -22.28
N ARG A 108 -1.14 8.04 -22.39
CA ARG A 108 -2.15 8.41 -23.39
C ARG A 108 -1.55 8.71 -24.77
N ASN A 109 -0.47 9.48 -24.81
CA ASN A 109 0.07 10.03 -26.06
C ASN A 109 1.27 9.24 -26.57
N ASP A 110 2.20 8.85 -25.68
CA ASP A 110 3.42 8.14 -26.12
C ASP A 110 3.17 6.64 -26.30
N LEU A 111 2.32 6.04 -25.45
CA LEU A 111 1.97 4.62 -25.50
C LEU A 111 0.60 4.35 -26.14
N GLY A 112 -0.24 5.37 -26.31
CA GLY A 112 -1.52 5.27 -27.01
C GLY A 112 -2.66 4.62 -26.22
N TYR A 113 -2.53 4.41 -24.90
CA TYR A 113 -3.58 3.76 -24.12
C TYR A 113 -4.75 4.71 -23.85
N PHE A 114 -5.97 4.19 -23.92
CA PHE A 114 -7.11 4.89 -23.34
C PHE A 114 -6.99 4.85 -21.82
N VAL A 115 -6.78 6.02 -21.20
CA VAL A 115 -6.66 6.16 -19.74
C VAL A 115 -7.71 7.19 -19.28
N PRO A 116 -8.83 6.78 -18.65
CA PRO A 116 -9.78 7.72 -18.05
C PRO A 116 -9.12 8.55 -16.94
N GLU A 117 -9.82 9.59 -16.46
CA GLU A 117 -9.31 10.39 -15.35
C GLU A 117 -9.08 9.54 -14.09
N PRO A 118 -7.85 9.53 -13.51
CA PRO A 118 -7.54 8.77 -12.31
C PRO A 118 -8.45 9.13 -11.14
N GLN A 119 -8.78 8.13 -10.31
CA GLN A 119 -9.64 8.32 -9.13
C GLN A 119 -8.87 8.15 -7.82
N ILE A 120 -9.27 8.93 -6.81
CA ILE A 120 -8.83 8.72 -5.43
C ILE A 120 -9.80 7.75 -4.77
N ILE A 121 -9.30 6.59 -4.37
CA ILE A 121 -10.07 5.54 -3.69
C ILE A 121 -9.62 5.46 -2.24
N ASN A 122 -10.58 5.44 -1.31
CA ASN A 122 -10.31 5.29 0.12
C ASN A 122 -10.66 3.88 0.58
N ALA A 123 -9.71 3.19 1.21
CA ALA A 123 -9.87 1.82 1.66
C ALA A 123 -11.08 1.61 2.60
N LYS A 124 -11.43 2.60 3.43
CA LYS A 124 -12.58 2.54 4.34
C LYS A 124 -13.92 2.34 3.64
N ASP A 125 -14.01 2.76 2.38
CA ASP A 125 -15.21 2.64 1.57
C ASP A 125 -15.35 1.23 0.96
N PHE A 126 -14.36 0.34 1.18
CA PHE A 126 -14.29 -1.01 0.62
C PHE A 126 -14.22 -2.09 1.71
N GLY A 127 -14.71 -1.81 2.91
CA GLY A 127 -14.91 -2.83 3.95
C GLY A 127 -13.68 -3.12 4.82
N VAL A 128 -12.71 -2.20 4.92
CA VAL A 128 -11.62 -2.29 5.91
C VAL A 128 -11.57 -1.04 6.80
N PRO A 129 -11.25 -1.14 8.10
CA PRO A 129 -11.33 -0.02 9.02
C PRO A 129 -10.09 0.88 8.95
N GLN A 130 -9.76 1.41 7.76
CA GLN A 130 -8.59 2.26 7.55
C GLN A 130 -8.87 3.44 6.61
N ASN A 131 -8.60 4.66 7.07
CA ASN A 131 -8.61 5.85 6.24
C ASN A 131 -7.31 5.93 5.40
N ARG A 132 -7.28 5.22 4.26
CA ARG A 132 -6.15 5.14 3.33
C ARG A 132 -6.59 5.49 1.92
N GLU A 133 -6.30 6.70 1.52
CA GLU A 133 -6.57 7.22 0.18
C GLU A 133 -5.39 6.96 -0.75
N ARG A 134 -5.69 6.44 -1.95
CA ARG A 134 -4.73 6.13 -3.00
C ARG A 134 -5.28 6.55 -4.35
N ILE A 135 -4.38 6.96 -5.25
CA ILE A 135 -4.75 7.26 -6.63
C ILE A 135 -4.60 5.99 -7.46
N TYR A 136 -5.65 5.63 -8.17
CA TYR A 136 -5.66 4.50 -9.09
C TYR A 136 -5.69 5.02 -10.52
N ILE A 137 -4.83 4.45 -11.37
CA ILE A 137 -4.71 4.79 -12.79
C ILE A 137 -4.92 3.49 -13.57
N VAL A 138 -6.02 3.45 -14.31
CA VAL A 138 -6.38 2.32 -15.17
C VAL A 138 -6.26 2.74 -16.62
N GLY A 139 -5.74 1.86 -17.47
CA GLY A 139 -5.64 2.11 -18.91
C GLY A 139 -5.89 0.87 -19.74
N PHE A 140 -6.31 1.07 -20.99
CA PHE A 140 -6.66 0.01 -21.93
C PHE A 140 -5.95 0.22 -23.27
N HIS A 141 -5.40 -0.86 -23.82
CA HIS A 141 -4.72 -0.82 -25.12
C HIS A 141 -5.73 -0.57 -26.25
N PRO A 142 -5.38 0.18 -27.32
CA PRO A 142 -6.29 0.47 -28.44
C PRO A 142 -6.95 -0.75 -29.07
N SER A 143 -6.25 -1.89 -29.13
CA SER A 143 -6.80 -3.13 -29.69
C SER A 143 -8.00 -3.69 -28.93
N THR A 144 -8.28 -3.20 -27.72
CA THR A 144 -9.46 -3.60 -26.94
C THR A 144 -10.72 -2.86 -27.36
N ASN A 145 -10.60 -1.75 -28.12
CA ASN A 145 -11.70 -0.82 -28.45
C ASN A 145 -12.45 -0.26 -27.24
N ILE A 146 -11.87 -0.34 -26.02
CA ILE A 146 -12.46 0.22 -24.81
C ILE A 146 -12.20 1.72 -24.78
N THR A 147 -13.27 2.51 -24.80
CA THR A 147 -13.23 3.98 -24.74
C THR A 147 -13.93 4.55 -23.51
N GLU A 148 -14.44 3.69 -22.63
CA GLU A 148 -15.15 4.08 -21.42
C GLU A 148 -14.82 3.10 -20.28
N PHE A 149 -14.58 3.65 -19.08
CA PHE A 149 -14.35 2.87 -17.88
C PHE A 149 -14.81 3.65 -16.65
N HIS A 150 -15.52 2.95 -15.77
CA HIS A 150 -15.98 3.48 -14.50
C HIS A 150 -15.28 2.76 -13.36
N TYR A 151 -14.66 3.55 -12.46
CA TYR A 151 -14.12 3.04 -11.22
C TYR A 151 -15.23 2.48 -10.32
N PRO A 152 -14.91 1.51 -9.45
CA PRO A 152 -15.91 0.88 -8.60
C PRO A 152 -16.53 1.90 -7.64
N LYS A 153 -17.83 1.78 -7.41
CA LYS A 153 -18.51 2.54 -6.36
C LYS A 153 -18.10 2.01 -4.98
N PRO A 154 -18.10 2.87 -3.94
CA PRO A 154 -17.99 2.44 -2.55
C PRO A 154 -18.87 1.24 -2.24
N SER A 155 -18.33 0.29 -1.49
CA SER A 155 -19.13 -0.75 -0.87
C SER A 155 -19.92 -0.14 0.31
N ASN A 156 -21.15 -0.59 0.51
CA ASN A 156 -21.91 -0.21 1.72
C ASN A 156 -21.42 -0.93 2.99
N LYS A 157 -20.28 -1.63 2.92
CA LYS A 157 -19.70 -2.38 4.05
C LYS A 157 -18.82 -1.44 4.86
N LYS A 158 -19.28 -1.09 6.05
CA LYS A 158 -18.46 -0.41 7.06
C LYS A 158 -17.77 -1.47 7.92
N ALA A 159 -16.52 -1.19 8.29
CA ALA A 159 -15.76 -1.98 9.23
C ALA A 159 -15.17 -1.06 10.29
N ILE A 160 -14.99 -1.60 11.49
CA ILE A 160 -14.37 -0.93 12.65
C ILE A 160 -13.15 -1.69 13.14
N PHE A 161 -12.32 -1.07 13.98
CA PHE A 161 -11.11 -1.73 14.49
C PHE A 161 -11.42 -3.04 15.23
N ALA A 162 -12.53 -3.13 15.96
CA ALA A 162 -12.94 -4.34 16.68
C ALA A 162 -13.03 -5.57 15.77
N ASP A 163 -13.45 -5.40 14.51
CA ASP A 163 -13.62 -6.48 13.54
C ASP A 163 -12.29 -7.17 13.18
N ILE A 164 -11.17 -6.47 13.36
CA ILE A 164 -9.83 -6.95 12.97
C ILE A 164 -8.90 -7.22 14.16
N LYS A 165 -9.31 -6.83 15.37
CA LYS A 165 -8.53 -6.97 16.60
C LYS A 165 -8.23 -8.45 16.88
N GLU A 166 -7.06 -8.75 17.45
CA GLU A 166 -6.74 -10.13 17.83
C GLU A 166 -7.77 -10.68 18.83
N LYS A 167 -8.25 -11.89 18.53
CA LYS A 167 -9.20 -12.62 19.38
C LYS A 167 -8.59 -12.96 20.74
N GLU A 168 -7.34 -13.42 20.72
CA GLU A 168 -6.55 -13.66 21.91
C GLU A 168 -5.72 -12.43 22.28
N VAL A 169 -5.36 -12.33 23.56
CA VAL A 169 -4.49 -11.26 24.03
C VAL A 169 -3.10 -11.39 23.39
N PRO A 170 -2.60 -10.36 22.71
CA PRO A 170 -1.26 -10.43 22.11
C PRO A 170 -0.17 -10.58 23.16
N ALA A 171 0.97 -11.14 22.75
CA ALA A 171 2.14 -11.23 23.62
C ALA A 171 2.57 -9.86 24.17
N THR A 172 3.10 -9.84 25.40
CA THR A 172 3.47 -8.64 26.15
C THR A 172 4.42 -7.70 25.40
N LYS A 173 5.24 -8.22 24.46
CA LYS A 173 6.09 -7.41 23.57
C LYS A 173 5.35 -6.34 22.74
N TYR A 174 4.05 -6.48 22.53
CA TYR A 174 3.25 -5.48 21.79
C TYR A 174 2.77 -4.34 22.67
N PHE A 175 2.73 -4.53 23.99
CA PHE A 175 2.34 -3.50 24.96
C PHE A 175 3.51 -2.55 25.20
N LEU A 176 3.21 -1.25 25.27
CA LEU A 176 4.24 -0.22 25.43
C LEU A 176 4.78 -0.22 26.86
N SER A 177 6.04 0.22 27.05
CA SER A 177 6.51 0.55 28.39
C SER A 177 5.92 1.87 28.86
N THR A 178 5.77 2.05 30.18
CA THR A 178 5.33 3.30 30.80
C THR A 178 6.22 4.48 30.34
N GLN A 179 7.53 4.26 30.26
CA GLN A 179 8.49 5.27 29.81
C GLN A 179 8.26 5.71 28.36
N TYR A 180 7.95 4.75 27.47
CA TYR A 180 7.66 5.07 26.08
C TYR A 180 6.31 5.77 25.92
N VAL A 181 5.28 5.36 26.67
CA VAL A 181 4.00 6.09 26.73
C VAL A 181 4.23 7.54 27.16
N GLN A 182 5.00 7.77 28.22
CA GLN A 182 5.34 9.12 28.68
C GLN A 182 6.08 9.93 27.61
N THR A 183 6.97 9.30 26.85
CA THR A 183 7.67 9.95 25.73
C THR A 183 6.70 10.41 24.65
N LEU A 184 5.69 9.61 24.33
CA LEU A 184 4.65 9.95 23.35
C LEU A 184 3.76 11.09 23.83
N VAL A 185 3.36 11.07 25.12
CA VAL A 185 2.60 12.15 25.76
C VAL A 185 3.39 13.47 25.70
N ASN A 186 4.66 13.45 26.13
CA ASN A 186 5.52 14.63 26.10
C ASN A 186 5.76 15.12 24.67
N HIS A 187 5.91 14.21 23.71
CA HIS A 187 6.05 14.58 22.29
C HIS A 187 4.80 15.29 21.76
N LYS A 188 3.61 14.74 22.02
CA LYS A 188 2.33 15.34 21.59
C LYS A 188 2.15 16.75 22.18
N ALA A 189 2.36 16.92 23.48
CA ALA A 189 2.26 18.22 24.15
C ALA A 189 3.21 19.28 23.55
N ARG A 190 4.46 18.89 23.22
CA ARG A 190 5.42 19.79 22.56
C ARG A 190 5.01 20.23 21.16
N HIS A 191 4.28 19.40 20.42
CA HIS A 191 3.81 19.74 19.07
C HIS A 191 2.53 20.58 19.10
N GLU A 192 1.61 20.27 20.01
CA GLU A 192 0.40 21.07 20.26
C GLU A 192 0.77 22.50 20.68
N GLY A 193 1.77 22.66 21.55
CA GLY A 193 2.30 23.98 21.93
C GLY A 193 2.92 24.80 20.79
N LYS A 194 3.16 24.18 19.62
CA LYS A 194 3.67 24.83 18.40
C LYS A 194 2.56 25.01 17.34
N GLY A 195 1.30 24.74 17.68
CA GLY A 195 0.18 24.78 16.73
C GLY A 195 0.17 23.64 15.71
N ASN A 196 0.96 22.57 15.93
CA ASN A 196 1.03 21.44 15.02
C ASN A 196 0.23 20.24 15.54
N GLY A 197 -0.57 19.60 14.70
CA GLY A 197 -1.35 18.40 15.04
C GLY A 197 -0.57 17.07 15.04
N PHE A 198 0.72 17.07 15.37
CA PHE A 198 1.56 15.86 15.38
C PHE A 198 1.56 15.17 16.75
N GLY A 199 1.52 13.83 16.75
CA GLY A 199 1.55 13.04 17.97
C GLY A 199 1.09 11.60 17.76
N TYR A 200 1.03 10.85 18.85
CA TYR A 200 0.44 9.52 18.85
C TYR A 200 -1.09 9.61 18.82
N ALA A 201 -1.74 8.53 18.43
CA ALA A 201 -3.19 8.39 18.50
C ALA A 201 -3.56 6.97 18.95
N ILE A 202 -4.61 6.89 19.76
CA ILE A 202 -5.23 5.65 20.19
C ILE A 202 -6.51 5.50 19.39
N ILE A 203 -6.63 4.41 18.63
CA ILE A 203 -7.82 4.09 17.84
C ILE A 203 -8.80 3.36 18.76
N PRO A 204 -10.04 3.85 18.91
CA PRO A 204 -11.05 3.15 19.68
C PRO A 204 -11.54 1.90 18.92
N ASP A 205 -12.13 0.94 19.63
CA ASP A 205 -12.57 -0.33 19.05
C ASP A 205 -13.68 -0.14 17.99
N ASP A 206 -14.56 0.85 18.16
CA ASP A 206 -15.57 1.26 17.18
C ASP A 206 -15.05 2.25 16.12
N GLY A 207 -13.75 2.51 16.11
CA GLY A 207 -13.11 3.51 15.27
C GLY A 207 -12.59 3.01 13.93
N ILE A 208 -12.15 3.98 13.12
CA ILE A 208 -11.42 3.76 11.87
C ILE A 208 -9.96 4.15 12.10
N SER A 209 -9.04 3.28 11.69
CA SER A 209 -7.60 3.51 11.84
C SER A 209 -7.08 4.58 10.87
N ASN A 210 -5.99 5.24 11.24
CA ASN A 210 -5.25 6.11 10.34
C ASN A 210 -4.53 5.29 9.25
N ALA A 211 -4.16 5.91 8.14
CA ALA A 211 -3.33 5.25 7.14
C ALA A 211 -2.04 4.71 7.75
N ILE A 212 -1.77 3.41 7.57
CA ILE A 212 -0.49 2.82 7.97
C ILE A 212 0.59 3.20 6.94
N VAL A 213 1.77 3.59 7.42
CA VAL A 213 2.93 3.96 6.60
C VAL A 213 4.19 3.34 7.20
N VAL A 214 5.24 3.23 6.40
CA VAL A 214 6.56 2.81 6.89
C VAL A 214 7.10 3.88 7.84
N GLY A 215 7.47 3.49 9.07
CA GLY A 215 8.11 4.35 10.05
C GLY A 215 7.33 4.54 11.36
N GLY A 216 7.75 5.52 12.16
CA GLY A 216 7.15 5.84 13.47
C GLY A 216 5.71 6.33 13.36
N MET A 217 5.44 7.26 12.43
CA MET A 217 4.11 7.84 12.24
C MET A 217 3.02 6.81 11.96
N GLY A 218 3.32 5.74 11.21
CA GLY A 218 2.34 4.68 10.94
C GLY A 218 1.99 3.86 12.18
N ARG A 219 2.94 3.67 13.10
CA ARG A 219 2.76 2.84 14.31
C ARG A 219 2.18 3.64 15.47
N GLU A 220 2.77 4.80 15.78
CA GLU A 220 2.39 5.60 16.95
C GLU A 220 1.04 6.30 16.76
N ARG A 221 0.59 6.51 15.51
CA ARG A 221 -0.76 7.01 15.21
C ARG A 221 -1.83 5.93 15.14
N ASN A 222 -1.47 4.68 15.39
CA ASN A 222 -2.40 3.55 15.35
C ASN A 222 -2.17 2.66 16.58
N LEU A 223 -2.01 3.29 17.76
CA LEU A 223 -2.03 2.55 19.02
C LEU A 223 -3.46 2.15 19.36
N VAL A 224 -3.60 1.14 20.20
CA VAL A 224 -4.91 0.60 20.61
C VAL A 224 -4.88 0.24 22.09
N LEU A 225 -6.06 0.13 22.68
CA LEU A 225 -6.23 -0.32 24.07
C LEU A 225 -6.61 -1.79 24.11
N ASP A 226 -6.01 -2.53 25.04
CA ASP A 226 -6.33 -3.92 25.28
C ASP A 226 -6.22 -4.25 26.77
N HIS A 227 -7.32 -4.03 27.49
CA HIS A 227 -7.40 -4.25 28.93
C HIS A 227 -7.44 -5.74 29.33
N ARG A 228 -7.43 -6.66 28.35
CA ARG A 228 -7.44 -8.11 28.60
C ARG A 228 -6.08 -8.63 29.08
N ILE A 229 -5.01 -7.83 28.98
CA ILE A 229 -3.67 -8.21 29.49
C ILE A 229 -3.69 -8.47 30.99
N THR A 230 -3.20 -9.65 31.36
CA THR A 230 -3.03 -10.08 32.75
C THR A 230 -1.57 -10.33 33.11
N ASP A 231 -0.74 -10.76 32.14
CA ASP A 231 0.69 -10.97 32.29
C ASP A 231 1.50 -9.75 31.81
N PHE A 232 2.15 -9.07 32.76
CA PHE A 232 2.98 -7.89 32.51
C PHE A 232 4.48 -8.20 32.58
N THR A 233 4.86 -9.48 32.57
CA THR A 233 6.25 -9.92 32.54
C THR A 233 6.90 -9.50 31.22
N PRO A 234 7.98 -8.70 31.23
CA PRO A 234 8.62 -8.28 29.99
C PRO A 234 9.19 -9.49 29.23
N THR A 235 8.66 -9.75 28.03
CA THR A 235 9.13 -10.84 27.16
C THR A 235 10.36 -10.47 26.33
N THR A 236 10.85 -9.23 26.46
CA THR A 236 12.03 -8.69 25.78
C THR A 236 12.82 -7.83 26.75
N HIS A 237 14.05 -7.45 26.41
CA HIS A 237 14.87 -6.51 27.20
C HIS A 237 14.33 -5.07 27.13
N ILE A 238 13.06 -4.87 27.48
CA ILE A 238 12.47 -3.57 27.65
C ILE A 238 13.08 -2.96 28.92
N LYS A 239 13.73 -1.81 28.78
CA LYS A 239 14.01 -0.96 29.94
C LYS A 239 12.68 -0.43 30.45
N GLY A 240 12.29 -0.83 31.66
CA GLY A 240 11.11 -0.32 32.36
C GLY A 240 9.96 -1.31 32.49
N THR A 241 8.81 -0.81 32.92
CA THR A 241 7.61 -1.60 33.21
C THR A 241 6.60 -1.47 32.07
N VAL A 242 5.89 -2.56 31.77
CA VAL A 242 4.75 -2.53 30.85
C VAL A 242 3.68 -1.59 31.40
N ASN A 243 3.11 -0.73 30.55
CA ASN A 243 2.07 0.22 30.97
C ASN A 243 0.81 -0.51 31.46
N ARG A 244 0.20 0.01 32.53
CA ARG A 244 -1.01 -0.58 33.13
C ARG A 244 -2.31 -0.14 32.46
N GLU A 245 -2.23 0.82 31.55
CA GLU A 245 -3.37 1.32 30.76
C GLU A 245 -3.76 0.36 29.63
N GLY A 246 -2.93 -0.63 29.31
CA GLY A 246 -3.18 -1.57 28.21
C GLY A 246 -2.90 -0.99 26.82
N ILE A 247 -2.15 0.11 26.74
CA ILE A 247 -1.76 0.73 25.47
C ILE A 247 -0.77 -0.19 24.76
N ARG A 248 -1.11 -0.58 23.53
CA ARG A 248 -0.26 -1.45 22.71
C ARG A 248 -0.20 -1.00 21.26
N LYS A 249 0.81 -1.50 20.56
CA LYS A 249 0.86 -1.47 19.10
C LYS A 249 -0.09 -2.53 18.55
N MET A 250 -0.66 -2.28 17.38
CA MET A 250 -1.32 -3.32 16.63
C MET A 250 -0.32 -4.41 16.22
N THR A 251 -0.71 -5.68 16.21
CA THR A 251 0.15 -6.79 15.76
C THR A 251 0.35 -6.75 14.24
N PRO A 252 1.36 -7.45 13.69
CA PRO A 252 1.48 -7.61 12.24
C PRO A 252 0.23 -8.23 11.59
N ARG A 253 -0.45 -9.15 12.28
CA ARG A 253 -1.71 -9.74 11.81
C ARG A 253 -2.84 -8.72 11.80
N GLU A 254 -2.97 -7.87 12.81
CA GLU A 254 -3.93 -6.75 12.78
C GLU A 254 -3.62 -5.77 11.63
N TRP A 255 -2.34 -5.50 11.32
CA TRP A 255 -1.94 -4.71 10.14
C TRP A 255 -2.29 -5.41 8.81
N ALA A 256 -2.18 -6.74 8.75
CA ALA A 256 -2.61 -7.53 7.60
C ALA A 256 -4.13 -7.41 7.39
N ARG A 257 -4.91 -7.61 8.46
CA ARG A 257 -6.38 -7.47 8.44
C ARG A 257 -6.83 -6.03 8.10
N LEU A 258 -6.10 -5.01 8.57
CA LEU A 258 -6.34 -3.61 8.19
C LEU A 258 -6.24 -3.36 6.67
N GLN A 259 -5.41 -4.13 5.98
CA GLN A 259 -5.27 -4.08 4.52
C GLN A 259 -6.18 -5.11 3.82
N GLY A 260 -6.99 -5.86 4.56
CA GLY A 260 -7.90 -6.89 4.05
C GLY A 260 -7.24 -8.19 3.63
N PHE A 261 -6.03 -8.50 4.13
CA PHE A 261 -5.43 -9.83 3.93
C PHE A 261 -6.16 -10.89 4.76
N PRO A 262 -6.29 -12.13 4.24
CA PRO A 262 -6.93 -13.21 4.97
C PRO A 262 -6.06 -13.71 6.14
N ASP A 263 -6.69 -14.32 7.14
CA ASP A 263 -6.01 -14.80 8.35
C ASP A 263 -5.01 -15.93 8.08
N ASN A 264 -5.20 -16.69 7.00
CA ASN A 264 -4.27 -17.71 6.55
C ASN A 264 -3.04 -17.14 5.79
N TYR A 265 -2.98 -15.83 5.51
CA TYR A 265 -1.80 -15.22 4.91
C TYR A 265 -0.61 -15.31 5.85
N LEU A 266 0.45 -16.02 5.46
CA LEU A 266 1.62 -16.29 6.28
C LEU A 266 2.51 -15.05 6.43
N ILE A 267 3.03 -14.82 7.63
CA ILE A 267 3.96 -13.73 7.96
C ILE A 267 5.29 -14.37 8.44
N PRO A 268 6.16 -14.84 7.52
CA PRO A 268 7.36 -15.62 7.87
C PRO A 268 8.55 -14.74 8.27
N VAL A 269 8.34 -13.45 8.51
CA VAL A 269 9.37 -12.43 8.74
C VAL A 269 9.20 -11.79 10.11
N ALA A 270 10.25 -11.15 10.62
CA ALA A 270 10.18 -10.42 11.88
C ALA A 270 9.20 -9.23 11.81
N ASP A 271 8.66 -8.83 12.97
CA ASP A 271 7.67 -7.75 13.09
C ASP A 271 8.10 -6.47 12.34
N ALA A 272 9.37 -6.08 12.42
CA ALA A 272 9.89 -4.90 11.72
C ALA A 272 9.71 -4.98 10.20
N SER A 273 10.03 -6.13 9.60
CA SER A 273 9.83 -6.38 8.17
C SER A 273 8.35 -6.50 7.82
N ALA A 274 7.55 -7.16 8.66
CA ALA A 274 6.11 -7.29 8.44
C ALA A 274 5.40 -5.92 8.43
N TYR A 275 5.70 -5.04 9.39
CA TYR A 275 5.17 -3.67 9.40
C TYR A 275 5.58 -2.88 8.15
N LYS A 276 6.83 -3.02 7.70
CA LYS A 276 7.29 -2.40 6.44
C LYS A 276 6.47 -2.91 5.25
N GLN A 277 6.28 -4.23 5.15
CA GLN A 277 5.54 -4.87 4.06
C GLN A 277 4.07 -4.40 4.03
N PHE A 278 3.34 -4.49 5.15
CA PHE A 278 1.94 -4.06 5.19
C PHE A 278 1.77 -2.54 5.07
N GLY A 279 2.75 -1.75 5.54
CA GLY A 279 2.76 -0.30 5.34
C GLY A 279 2.86 0.09 3.86
N ASN A 280 3.66 -0.64 3.09
CA ASN A 280 3.83 -0.47 1.63
C ASN A 280 2.76 -1.17 0.80
N SER A 281 2.01 -2.10 1.38
CA SER A 281 0.95 -2.83 0.68
C SER A 281 -0.23 -1.94 0.30
N VAL A 282 -1.09 -2.53 -0.52
CA VAL A 282 -2.39 -2.02 -0.96
C VAL A 282 -3.52 -2.61 -0.12
N ALA A 283 -4.67 -1.93 -0.11
CA ALA A 283 -5.89 -2.43 0.50
C ALA A 283 -6.56 -3.41 -0.47
N VAL A 284 -6.52 -4.71 -0.13
CA VAL A 284 -6.93 -5.81 -1.00
C VAL A 284 -8.37 -5.64 -1.51
N PRO A 285 -9.38 -5.29 -0.70
CA PRO A 285 -10.75 -5.16 -1.18
C PRO A 285 -10.96 -4.04 -2.20
N ALA A 286 -10.26 -2.91 -2.04
CA ALA A 286 -10.31 -1.80 -3.00
C ALA A 286 -9.67 -2.19 -4.34
N ILE A 287 -8.52 -2.87 -4.29
CA ILE A 287 -7.85 -3.42 -5.48
C ILE A 287 -8.73 -4.44 -6.19
N GLN A 288 -9.35 -5.37 -5.46
CA GLN A 288 -10.27 -6.36 -6.01
C GLN A 288 -11.48 -5.70 -6.68
N ALA A 289 -12.07 -4.69 -6.04
CA ALA A 289 -13.20 -3.97 -6.62
C ALA A 289 -12.82 -3.30 -7.94
N THR A 290 -11.66 -2.64 -8.03
CA THR A 290 -11.20 -2.02 -9.28
C THR A 290 -10.81 -3.06 -10.33
N ALA A 291 -10.10 -4.12 -9.94
CA ALA A 291 -9.72 -5.19 -10.84
C ALA A 291 -10.95 -5.89 -11.44
N ASN A 292 -12.02 -6.08 -10.67
CA ASN A 292 -13.26 -6.65 -11.18
C ASN A 292 -13.90 -5.80 -12.28
N GLU A 293 -13.89 -4.46 -12.16
CA GLU A 293 -14.39 -3.59 -13.24
C GLU A 293 -13.53 -3.68 -14.50
N ILE A 294 -12.20 -3.81 -14.35
CA ILE A 294 -11.28 -4.01 -15.49
C ILE A 294 -11.57 -5.36 -16.17
N LEU A 295 -11.68 -6.43 -15.38
CA LEU A 295 -11.88 -7.79 -15.87
C LEU A 295 -13.21 -7.96 -16.62
N LYS A 296 -14.29 -7.29 -16.20
CA LYS A 296 -15.56 -7.30 -16.93
C LYS A 296 -15.39 -6.86 -18.38
N LEU A 297 -14.51 -5.88 -18.64
CA LEU A 297 -14.29 -5.36 -19.98
C LEU A 297 -13.33 -6.24 -20.78
N ILE A 298 -12.21 -6.67 -20.20
CA ILE A 298 -11.20 -7.42 -20.97
C ILE A 298 -11.53 -8.91 -21.15
N VAL A 299 -12.27 -9.54 -20.22
CA VAL A 299 -12.69 -10.95 -20.36
C VAL A 299 -13.81 -11.09 -21.38
N ALA A 300 -14.68 -10.09 -21.51
CA ALA A 300 -15.72 -10.06 -22.54
C ALA A 300 -15.15 -10.09 -23.98
N ILE A 301 -13.88 -9.73 -24.16
CA ILE A 301 -13.17 -9.72 -25.44
C ILE A 301 -12.44 -11.05 -25.71
N ILE A 302 -12.20 -11.87 -24.67
CA ILE A 302 -11.45 -13.13 -24.78
C ILE A 302 -12.37 -14.31 -25.16
N LYS A 303 -13.69 -14.16 -24.96
CA LYS A 303 -14.71 -15.11 -25.41
C LYS A 303 -15.14 -14.81 -26.84
#